data_AF-A0A841DXY8-F1
#
_entry.id   AF-A0A841DXY8-F1
#
_cell.length_a   1.000
_cell.length_b   1.000
_cell.length_c   1.000
_cell.angle_alpha   90.00
_cell.angle_beta   90.00
_cell.angle_gamma   90.00
#
_symmetry.space_group_name_H-M   'P 1'
#
loop_
_entity.id
_entity.type
_entity.pdbx_description
1 polymer ?
#
loop_
_entity_poly.entity_id
_entity_poly.type
_entity_poly.pdbx_seq_one_letter_code
_entity_poly.pdbx_strand_id
1 'polypeptide(L)'
;MTVHGDHAAQTPADWVPVEHRLFGLDRRTFAAGFTALAIALVLIYGFQGLNVAIPWHNEIKAGQVLDLGDGATAVPPVGWQLEHGTLVGGAGAIPTALQVLLASGGATIEADGTTYDGPAAAFLDQVQKSEGASANVGGSRGSLTTAAGLVGVVQSSTGPGGDAIDVAFKMAVGPADVVESAPALLVRIRTAAGQFERYEDEVAAFLRSIKPGTAS
;
A
#
# COMPACT_ATOMS: atom_id res chain seq x y z
N MET A 1 85.10 16.23 23.99
CA MET A 1 84.18 15.59 24.94
C MET A 1 82.80 15.72 24.34
N THR A 2 82.41 14.72 23.56
CA THR A 2 81.29 14.81 22.61
C THR A 2 80.07 14.14 23.23
N VAL A 3 79.00 14.89 23.41
CA VAL A 3 77.69 14.40 23.88
C VAL A 3 76.96 13.83 22.67
N HIS A 4 76.61 12.54 22.70
CA HIS A 4 75.66 11.93 21.78
C HIS A 4 74.40 11.61 22.59
N GLY A 5 73.36 12.41 22.40
CA GLY A 5 72.02 12.13 22.89
C GLY A 5 71.24 11.38 21.81
N ASP A 6 71.04 10.09 21.99
CA ASP A 6 70.10 9.31 21.20
C ASP A 6 68.67 9.59 21.70
N HIS A 7 67.99 10.52 21.05
CA HIS A 7 66.54 10.68 21.19
C HIS A 7 65.86 9.76 20.18
N ALA A 8 65.67 8.48 20.53
CA ALA A 8 64.76 7.63 19.81
C ALA A 8 63.33 8.20 19.98
N ALA A 9 62.83 8.85 18.94
CA ALA A 9 61.47 9.38 18.90
C ALA A 9 60.47 8.22 19.09
N GLN A 10 59.78 8.20 20.23
CA GLN A 10 58.71 7.26 20.50
C GLN A 10 57.55 7.58 19.56
N THR A 11 57.25 6.69 18.62
CA THR A 11 56.06 6.82 17.77
C THR A 11 54.78 6.70 18.61
N PRO A 12 53.79 7.58 18.41
CA PRO A 12 52.50 7.50 19.08
C PRO A 12 51.81 6.15 18.82
N ALA A 13 51.06 5.63 19.80
CA ALA A 13 50.40 4.33 19.70
C ALA A 13 49.40 4.21 18.53
N ASP A 14 48.88 5.33 18.04
CA ASP A 14 47.94 5.40 16.90
C ASP A 14 48.63 5.62 15.54
N TRP A 15 49.96 5.48 15.48
CA TRP A 15 50.70 5.66 14.24
C TRP A 15 50.57 4.42 13.33
N VAL A 16 49.82 4.57 12.23
CA VAL A 16 49.70 3.54 11.18
C VAL A 16 50.84 3.70 10.16
N PRO A 17 51.72 2.69 9.96
CA PRO A 17 52.81 2.73 8.97
C PRO A 17 52.32 3.06 7.56
N VAL A 18 53.12 3.81 6.78
CA VAL A 18 52.71 4.33 5.46
C VAL A 18 52.47 3.20 4.46
N GLU A 19 53.19 2.09 4.58
CA GLU A 19 53.01 0.87 3.79
C GLU A 19 51.62 0.21 3.95
N HIS A 20 50.82 0.62 4.92
CA HIS A 20 49.45 0.16 5.12
C HIS A 20 48.39 1.16 4.63
N ARG A 21 48.81 2.28 4.01
CA ARG A 21 47.93 3.33 3.52
C ARG A 21 47.84 3.29 2.00
N LEU A 22 46.64 3.26 1.46
CA LEU A 22 46.38 3.50 0.04
C LEU A 22 45.58 4.80 -0.05
N PHE A 23 46.11 5.82 -0.75
CA PHE A 23 45.47 7.16 -0.85
C PHE A 23 45.10 7.81 0.50
N GLY A 24 45.88 7.57 1.57
CA GLY A 24 45.64 8.16 2.89
C GLY A 24 44.59 7.43 3.75
N LEU A 25 43.99 6.35 3.24
CA LEU A 25 43.05 5.49 3.95
C LEU A 25 43.74 4.19 4.40
N ASP A 26 43.44 3.75 5.63
CA ASP A 26 43.92 2.49 6.20
C ASP A 26 43.38 1.30 5.38
N ARG A 27 44.29 0.50 4.81
CA ARG A 27 43.95 -0.69 4.02
C ARG A 27 43.14 -1.73 4.81
N ARG A 28 43.19 -1.72 6.16
CA ARG A 28 42.40 -2.62 7.01
C ARG A 28 40.91 -2.28 7.01
N THR A 29 40.55 -1.01 6.84
CA THR A 29 39.14 -0.59 6.85
C THR A 29 38.46 -0.75 5.49
N PHE A 30 39.22 -0.89 4.41
CA PHE A 30 38.70 -1.12 3.06
C PHE A 30 37.84 -2.39 2.95
N ALA A 31 38.23 -3.49 3.60
CA ALA A 31 37.45 -4.73 3.54
C ALA A 31 36.09 -4.58 4.24
N ALA A 32 36.07 -3.91 5.39
CA ALA A 32 34.84 -3.60 6.11
C ALA A 32 33.96 -2.61 5.32
N GLY A 33 34.56 -1.56 4.74
CA GLY A 33 33.86 -0.59 3.90
C GLY A 33 33.27 -1.21 2.64
N PHE A 34 34.00 -2.09 1.96
CA PHE A 34 33.51 -2.82 0.80
C PHE A 34 32.40 -3.81 1.17
N THR A 35 32.52 -4.48 2.32
CA THR A 35 31.47 -5.38 2.83
C THR A 35 30.19 -4.60 3.14
N ALA A 36 30.29 -3.45 3.82
CA ALA A 36 29.15 -2.57 4.09
C ALA A 36 28.53 -2.04 2.78
N LEU A 37 29.35 -1.65 1.81
CA LEU A 37 28.88 -1.25 0.48
C LEU A 37 28.16 -2.39 -0.24
N ALA A 38 28.72 -3.60 -0.22
CA ALA A 38 28.10 -4.77 -0.83
C ALA A 38 26.75 -5.09 -0.18
N ILE A 39 26.66 -5.05 1.16
CA ILE A 39 25.39 -5.22 1.89
C ILE A 39 24.41 -4.12 1.48
N ALA A 40 24.84 -2.86 1.44
CA ALA A 40 23.98 -1.75 1.03
C ALA A 40 23.46 -1.93 -0.40
N LEU A 41 24.32 -2.35 -1.35
CA LEU A 41 23.92 -2.62 -2.73
C LEU A 41 22.95 -3.80 -2.83
N VAL A 42 23.16 -4.87 -2.04
CA VAL A 42 22.22 -6.01 -1.97
C VAL A 42 20.87 -5.57 -1.39
N LEU A 43 20.86 -4.71 -0.37
CA LEU A 43 19.61 -4.21 0.20
C LEU A 43 18.87 -3.25 -0.75
N ILE A 44 19.59 -2.39 -1.46
CA ILE A 44 19.02 -1.43 -2.41
C ILE A 44 18.52 -2.14 -3.68
N TYR A 45 19.32 -3.03 -4.25
CA TYR A 45 19.04 -3.62 -5.57
C TYR A 45 18.56 -5.07 -5.50
N GLY A 46 19.04 -5.85 -4.53
CA GLY A 46 18.67 -7.26 -4.41
C GLY A 46 17.19 -7.45 -4.09
N PHE A 47 16.63 -6.62 -3.21
CA PHE A 47 15.20 -6.68 -2.88
C PHE A 47 14.32 -6.26 -4.08
N GLN A 48 14.74 -5.24 -4.83
CA GLN A 48 14.05 -4.79 -6.04
C GLN A 48 14.12 -5.85 -7.16
N GLY A 49 15.27 -6.50 -7.34
CA GLY A 49 15.46 -7.56 -8.32
C GLY A 49 14.64 -8.81 -8.01
N LEU A 50 14.50 -9.17 -6.73
CA LEU A 50 13.64 -10.27 -6.30
C LEU A 50 12.17 -9.99 -6.64
N ASN A 51 11.72 -8.75 -6.47
CA ASN A 51 10.35 -8.32 -6.78
C ASN A 51 10.00 -8.49 -8.28
N VAL A 52 10.97 -8.29 -9.19
CA VAL A 52 10.77 -8.49 -10.64
C VAL A 52 10.78 -9.98 -11.02
N ALA A 53 11.41 -10.83 -10.22
CA ALA A 53 11.56 -12.25 -10.50
C ALA A 53 10.38 -13.11 -9.99
N ILE A 54 9.47 -12.54 -9.19
CA ILE A 54 8.26 -13.24 -8.75
C ILE A 54 7.18 -13.01 -9.81
N PRO A 55 6.83 -14.02 -10.63
CA PRO A 55 5.76 -13.86 -11.61
C PRO A 55 4.45 -13.55 -10.87
N TRP A 56 3.72 -12.54 -11.35
CA TRP A 56 2.40 -12.20 -10.86
C TRP A 56 1.44 -13.33 -11.21
N HIS A 57 1.07 -14.18 -10.24
CA HIS A 57 0.30 -15.39 -10.52
C HIS A 57 -1.16 -15.08 -10.89
N ASN A 58 -1.70 -13.94 -10.42
CA ASN A 58 -3.09 -13.52 -10.58
C ASN A 58 -3.21 -12.07 -11.06
N GLU A 59 -2.51 -11.73 -12.14
CA GLU A 59 -2.63 -10.41 -12.76
C GLU A 59 -4.02 -10.21 -13.38
N ILE A 60 -4.62 -9.05 -13.11
CA ILE A 60 -5.89 -8.62 -13.67
C ILE A 60 -5.74 -8.32 -15.16
N LYS A 61 -6.58 -8.97 -15.95
CA LYS A 61 -6.69 -8.79 -17.40
C LYS A 61 -7.88 -7.92 -17.76
N ALA A 62 -7.78 -7.23 -18.90
CA ALA A 62 -8.88 -6.44 -19.43
C ALA A 62 -10.16 -7.29 -19.60
N GLY A 63 -11.30 -6.71 -19.20
CA GLY A 63 -12.61 -7.36 -19.26
C GLY A 63 -12.95 -8.25 -18.06
N GLN A 64 -12.03 -8.42 -17.11
CA GLN A 64 -12.33 -9.08 -15.84
C GLN A 64 -13.17 -8.16 -14.93
N VAL A 65 -14.02 -8.78 -14.12
CA VAL A 65 -14.90 -8.11 -13.17
C VAL A 65 -14.73 -8.80 -11.82
N LEU A 66 -14.54 -8.01 -10.77
CA LEU A 66 -14.51 -8.48 -9.39
C LEU A 66 -15.92 -8.69 -8.87
N ASP A 67 -16.08 -9.77 -8.13
CA ASP A 67 -17.22 -10.00 -7.26
C ASP A 67 -16.89 -9.45 -5.86
N LEU A 68 -17.73 -8.52 -5.39
CA LEU A 68 -17.63 -7.89 -4.08
C LEU A 68 -18.58 -8.53 -3.04
N GLY A 69 -19.21 -9.66 -3.39
CA GLY A 69 -20.22 -10.31 -2.56
C GLY A 69 -21.62 -9.76 -2.80
N ASP A 70 -22.65 -10.56 -2.47
CA ASP A 70 -24.07 -10.21 -2.58
C ASP A 70 -24.49 -9.67 -3.97
N GLY A 71 -23.79 -10.13 -5.02
CA GLY A 71 -24.00 -9.72 -6.41
C GLY A 71 -23.38 -8.35 -6.77
N ALA A 72 -22.76 -7.66 -5.82
CA ALA A 72 -22.05 -6.43 -6.08
C ALA A 72 -20.78 -6.70 -6.90
N THR A 73 -20.44 -5.76 -7.79
CA THR A 73 -19.32 -5.94 -8.71
C THR A 73 -18.52 -4.66 -8.90
N ALA A 74 -17.25 -4.82 -9.28
CA ALA A 74 -16.39 -3.71 -9.69
C ALA A 74 -15.45 -4.12 -10.82
N VAL A 75 -15.00 -3.15 -11.62
CA VAL A 75 -14.00 -3.37 -12.67
C VAL A 75 -12.63 -3.04 -12.09
N PRO A 76 -11.78 -4.05 -11.81
CA PRO A 76 -10.42 -3.81 -11.31
C PRO A 76 -9.54 -3.10 -12.35
N PRO A 77 -8.55 -2.31 -11.93
CA PRO A 77 -7.56 -1.77 -12.85
C PRO A 77 -6.71 -2.89 -13.48
N VAL A 78 -6.42 -2.77 -14.77
CA VAL A 78 -5.64 -3.77 -15.52
C VAL A 78 -4.18 -3.75 -15.07
N GLY A 79 -3.56 -4.93 -14.97
CA GLY A 79 -2.16 -5.06 -14.57
C GLY A 79 -1.94 -5.07 -13.05
N TRP A 80 -2.98 -4.88 -12.24
CA TRP A 80 -2.92 -5.06 -10.80
C TRP A 80 -2.97 -6.55 -10.45
N GLN A 81 -2.38 -6.91 -9.32
CA GLN A 81 -2.46 -8.28 -8.80
C GLN A 81 -3.69 -8.44 -7.91
N LEU A 82 -4.45 -9.51 -8.12
CA LEU A 82 -5.44 -9.98 -7.16
C LEU A 82 -4.78 -10.89 -6.11
N GLU A 83 -4.66 -10.38 -4.89
CA GLU A 83 -4.13 -11.15 -3.75
C GLU A 83 -5.24 -11.94 -3.04
N HIS A 84 -6.38 -11.29 -2.81
CA HIS A 84 -7.57 -11.90 -2.22
C HIS A 84 -8.83 -11.46 -2.99
N GLY A 85 -9.81 -12.35 -3.12
CA GLY A 85 -11.08 -12.07 -3.77
C GLY A 85 -11.38 -13.03 -4.93
N THR A 86 -12.50 -12.78 -5.59
CA THR A 86 -13.02 -13.67 -6.64
C THR A 86 -13.42 -12.87 -7.88
N LEU A 87 -13.18 -13.44 -9.06
CA LEU A 87 -13.63 -12.87 -10.34
C LEU A 87 -14.98 -13.46 -10.74
N VAL A 88 -15.86 -12.63 -11.28
CA VAL A 88 -17.15 -13.05 -11.83
C VAL A 88 -16.93 -14.05 -12.97
N GLY A 89 -17.60 -15.21 -12.89
CA GLY A 89 -17.51 -16.27 -13.90
C GLY A 89 -16.20 -17.08 -13.88
N GLY A 90 -15.38 -16.94 -12.85
CA GLY A 90 -14.18 -17.76 -12.65
C GLY A 90 -14.50 -19.24 -12.40
N ALA A 91 -13.64 -20.15 -12.88
CA ALA A 91 -13.81 -21.59 -12.67
C ALA A 91 -13.70 -21.94 -11.18
N GLY A 92 -14.77 -22.49 -10.59
CA GLY A 92 -14.82 -22.90 -9.19
C GLY A 92 -15.23 -21.80 -8.20
N ALA A 93 -15.59 -20.60 -8.68
CA ALA A 93 -16.05 -19.51 -7.84
C ALA A 93 -17.48 -19.76 -7.33
N ILE A 94 -17.62 -19.98 -6.02
CA ILE A 94 -18.88 -19.66 -5.32
C ILE A 94 -18.75 -18.17 -4.96
N PRO A 95 -19.58 -17.28 -5.54
CA PRO A 95 -19.47 -15.84 -5.34
C PRO A 95 -19.84 -15.47 -3.89
N THR A 96 -18.82 -15.30 -3.03
CA THR A 96 -18.97 -14.96 -1.60
C THR A 96 -17.85 -14.06 -1.09
N ALA A 97 -17.10 -13.40 -1.97
CA ALA A 97 -15.94 -12.62 -1.55
C ALA A 97 -16.38 -11.33 -0.85
N LEU A 98 -16.53 -11.39 0.47
CA LEU A 98 -16.72 -10.23 1.34
C LEU A 98 -15.46 -9.36 1.42
N GLN A 99 -14.30 -9.90 1.04
CA GLN A 99 -13.02 -9.18 1.10
C GLN A 99 -12.26 -9.37 -0.21
N VAL A 100 -11.80 -8.25 -0.77
CA VAL A 100 -10.98 -8.20 -1.97
C VAL A 100 -9.73 -7.36 -1.69
N LEU A 101 -8.57 -7.85 -2.12
CA LEU A 101 -7.30 -7.14 -2.03
C LEU A 101 -6.61 -7.14 -3.39
N LEU A 102 -6.38 -5.95 -3.93
CA LEU A 102 -5.59 -5.69 -5.12
C LEU A 102 -4.28 -4.98 -4.73
N ALA A 103 -3.17 -5.33 -5.39
CA ALA A 103 -1.86 -4.71 -5.17
C ALA A 103 -1.18 -4.34 -6.49
N SER A 104 -0.48 -3.20 -6.50
CA SER A 104 0.36 -2.78 -7.63
C SER A 104 1.47 -1.84 -7.18
N GLY A 105 2.73 -2.28 -7.30
CA GLY A 105 3.91 -1.39 -7.21
C GLY A 105 4.02 -0.53 -5.94
N GLY A 106 3.42 -0.93 -4.81
CA GLY A 106 3.38 -0.17 -3.56
C GLY A 106 2.06 0.56 -3.27
N ALA A 107 1.05 0.39 -4.12
CA ALA A 107 -0.33 0.75 -3.86
C ALA A 107 -1.17 -0.50 -3.59
N THR A 108 -2.16 -0.39 -2.70
CA THR A 108 -3.17 -1.42 -2.47
C THR A 108 -4.57 -0.83 -2.52
N ILE A 109 -5.52 -1.63 -3.00
CA ILE A 109 -6.96 -1.38 -2.91
C ILE A 109 -7.56 -2.57 -2.20
N GLU A 110 -8.12 -2.33 -1.02
CA GLU A 110 -8.86 -3.29 -0.23
C GLU A 110 -10.35 -2.92 -0.29
N ALA A 111 -11.22 -3.92 -0.45
CA ALA A 111 -12.66 -3.73 -0.42
C ALA A 111 -13.30 -4.77 0.50
N ASP A 112 -13.97 -4.31 1.55
CA ASP A 112 -14.58 -5.12 2.60
C ASP A 112 -16.09 -4.87 2.67
N GLY A 113 -16.88 -5.86 2.27
CA GLY A 113 -18.32 -5.92 2.43
C GLY A 113 -18.70 -6.36 3.84
N THR A 114 -19.71 -5.69 4.42
CA THR A 114 -20.24 -6.01 5.75
C THR A 114 -21.70 -5.57 5.89
N THR A 115 -22.34 -5.90 6.99
CA THR A 115 -23.67 -5.39 7.35
C THR A 115 -23.54 -4.25 8.37
N TYR A 116 -24.32 -3.19 8.18
CA TYR A 116 -24.36 -2.05 9.09
C TYR A 116 -25.69 -1.32 8.90
N ASP A 117 -26.41 -1.02 9.98
CA ASP A 117 -27.64 -0.22 9.92
C ASP A 117 -27.30 1.27 10.12
N GLY A 118 -27.63 2.08 9.12
CA GLY A 118 -27.43 3.53 9.13
C GLY A 118 -26.67 4.07 7.92
N PRO A 119 -26.40 5.38 7.90
CA PRO A 119 -25.80 6.05 6.75
C PRO A 119 -24.30 5.73 6.61
N ALA A 120 -23.78 5.85 5.38
CA ALA A 120 -22.37 5.58 5.06
C ALA A 120 -21.37 6.39 5.93
N ALA A 121 -21.71 7.63 6.28
CA ALA A 121 -20.87 8.47 7.15
C ALA A 121 -20.72 7.85 8.56
N ALA A 122 -21.83 7.38 9.14
CA ALA A 122 -21.83 6.76 10.46
C ALA A 122 -21.10 5.41 10.45
N PHE A 123 -21.20 4.66 9.35
CA PHE A 123 -20.40 3.47 9.14
C PHE A 123 -18.89 3.79 9.16
N LEU A 124 -18.46 4.80 8.40
CA LEU A 124 -17.05 5.21 8.37
C LEU A 124 -16.56 5.67 9.75
N ASP A 125 -17.38 6.43 10.49
CA ASP A 125 -17.10 6.81 11.88
C ASP A 125 -16.94 5.58 12.78
N GLN A 126 -17.80 4.58 12.64
CA GLN A 126 -17.74 3.36 13.42
C GLN A 126 -16.49 2.54 13.10
N VAL A 127 -16.08 2.45 11.84
CA VAL A 127 -14.82 1.80 11.42
C VAL A 127 -13.64 2.48 12.09
N GLN A 128 -13.51 3.80 11.94
CA GLN A 128 -12.43 4.58 12.55
C GLN A 128 -12.39 4.43 14.08
N LYS A 129 -13.56 4.45 14.72
CA LYS A 129 -13.67 4.22 16.16
C LYS A 129 -13.21 2.83 16.57
N SER A 130 -13.49 1.82 15.76
CA SER A 130 -13.13 0.42 16.04
C SER A 130 -11.63 0.16 15.85
N GLU A 131 -11.01 0.85 14.89
CA GLU A 131 -9.56 0.78 14.63
C GLU A 131 -8.72 1.56 15.65
N GLY A 132 -9.33 2.54 16.33
CA GLY A 132 -8.69 3.31 17.39
C GLY A 132 -7.85 4.49 16.88
N ALA A 133 -6.99 5.01 17.74
CA ALA A 133 -6.19 6.19 17.42
C ALA A 133 -5.11 5.85 16.38
N SER A 134 -5.27 6.39 15.17
CA SER A 134 -4.22 6.32 14.13
C SER A 134 -3.24 7.50 14.27
N ALA A 135 -1.98 7.28 13.88
CA ALA A 135 -1.00 8.36 13.73
C ALA A 135 -1.22 9.19 12.45
N ASN A 136 -2.22 8.86 11.64
CA ASN A 136 -2.52 9.56 10.40
C ASN A 136 -3.37 10.81 10.71
N VAL A 137 -3.10 11.87 9.95
CA VAL A 137 -3.90 13.09 9.95
C VAL A 137 -5.00 12.92 8.91
N GLY A 138 -6.26 12.93 9.35
CA GLY A 138 -7.41 12.90 8.47
C GLY A 138 -7.62 14.22 7.71
N GLY A 139 -7.94 14.13 6.43
CA GLY A 139 -8.37 15.23 5.59
C GLY A 139 -9.87 15.53 5.72
N SER A 140 -10.35 16.48 4.91
CA SER A 140 -11.78 16.81 4.84
C SER A 140 -12.59 15.67 4.24
N ARG A 141 -13.81 15.46 4.74
CA ARG A 141 -14.76 14.52 4.14
C ARG A 141 -15.34 15.08 2.85
N GLY A 142 -15.47 14.20 1.87
CA GLY A 142 -16.15 14.46 0.60
C GLY A 142 -17.23 13.42 0.33
N SER A 143 -17.94 13.62 -0.77
CA SER A 143 -18.84 12.62 -1.35
C SER A 143 -18.30 12.13 -2.68
N LEU A 144 -18.60 10.88 -3.00
CA LEU A 144 -18.27 10.25 -4.27
C LEU A 144 -19.51 9.56 -4.82
N THR A 145 -19.79 9.74 -6.10
CA THR A 145 -20.89 9.04 -6.78
C THR A 145 -20.35 8.09 -7.83
N THR A 146 -20.78 6.82 -7.76
CA THR A 146 -20.38 5.81 -8.76
C THR A 146 -21.22 5.94 -10.03
N ALA A 147 -20.78 5.30 -11.12
CA ALA A 147 -21.55 5.26 -12.37
C ALA A 147 -22.90 4.54 -12.23
N ALA A 148 -23.05 3.69 -11.20
CA ALA A 148 -24.31 3.03 -10.86
C ALA A 148 -25.22 3.89 -9.96
N GLY A 149 -24.78 5.10 -9.57
CA GLY A 149 -25.54 6.02 -8.72
C GLY A 149 -25.38 5.79 -7.21
N LEU A 150 -24.46 4.92 -6.78
CA LEU A 150 -24.15 4.78 -5.35
C LEU A 150 -23.48 6.05 -4.85
N VAL A 151 -23.93 6.55 -3.70
CA VAL A 151 -23.33 7.70 -3.02
C VAL A 151 -22.52 7.21 -1.85
N GLY A 152 -21.21 7.41 -1.91
CA GLY A 152 -20.27 7.10 -0.85
C GLY A 152 -19.72 8.34 -0.15
N VAL A 153 -19.18 8.13 1.04
CA VAL A 153 -18.45 9.14 1.82
C VAL A 153 -16.98 8.81 1.75
N VAL A 154 -16.16 9.78 1.34
CA VAL A 154 -14.72 9.63 1.22
C VAL A 154 -14.00 10.46 2.28
N GLN A 155 -12.94 9.90 2.85
CA GLN A 155 -12.02 10.60 3.73
C GLN A 155 -10.59 10.19 3.40
N SER A 156 -9.75 11.17 3.06
CA SER A 156 -8.32 10.96 2.93
C SER A 156 -7.63 11.01 4.30
N SER A 157 -6.47 10.39 4.41
CA SER A 157 -5.56 10.58 5.54
C SER A 157 -4.12 10.39 5.10
N THR A 158 -3.20 11.09 5.75
CA THR A 158 -1.75 11.01 5.49
C THR A 158 -1.02 10.79 6.80
N GLY A 159 -0.02 9.92 6.81
CA GLY A 159 0.81 9.70 8.01
C GLY A 159 2.13 9.02 7.70
N PRO A 160 2.87 8.58 8.75
CA PRO A 160 4.19 7.96 8.59
C PRO A 160 4.18 6.69 7.72
N GLY A 161 3.05 6.00 7.65
CA GLY A 161 2.86 4.80 6.82
C GLY A 161 2.49 5.08 5.36
N GLY A 162 2.32 6.35 4.97
CA GLY A 162 1.90 6.76 3.63
C GLY A 162 0.55 7.47 3.59
N ASP A 163 0.00 7.58 2.38
CA ASP A 163 -1.29 8.18 2.11
C ASP A 163 -2.38 7.12 2.04
N ALA A 164 -3.58 7.49 2.45
CA ALA A 164 -4.72 6.61 2.47
C ALA A 164 -6.01 7.33 2.10
N ILE A 165 -6.92 6.59 1.48
CA ILE A 165 -8.28 7.03 1.22
C ILE A 165 -9.22 5.92 1.64
N ASP A 166 -10.12 6.24 2.56
CA ASP A 166 -11.22 5.36 2.95
C ASP A 166 -12.52 5.88 2.31
N VAL A 167 -13.25 5.01 1.64
CA VAL A 167 -14.54 5.28 1.01
C VAL A 167 -15.57 4.32 1.55
N ALA A 168 -16.62 4.84 2.16
CA ALA A 168 -17.74 4.05 2.66
C ALA A 168 -18.93 4.17 1.70
N PHE A 169 -19.49 3.04 1.27
CA PHE A 169 -20.71 2.96 0.48
C PHE A 169 -21.80 2.17 1.20
N LYS A 170 -23.04 2.47 0.84
CA LYS A 170 -24.20 1.61 1.09
C LYS A 170 -24.58 0.96 -0.25
N MET A 171 -24.73 -0.35 -0.28
CA MET A 171 -24.86 -1.15 -1.50
C MET A 171 -26.29 -1.17 -2.06
N ALA A 172 -26.94 -0.01 -2.08
CA ALA A 172 -28.25 0.19 -2.67
C ALA A 172 -28.41 1.64 -3.17
N VAL A 173 -29.33 1.83 -4.11
CA VAL A 173 -29.76 3.14 -4.60
C VAL A 173 -31.26 3.25 -4.38
N GLY A 174 -31.74 4.37 -3.86
CA GLY A 174 -33.16 4.57 -3.62
C GLY A 174 -33.43 5.50 -2.44
N PRO A 175 -34.60 5.36 -1.79
CA PRO A 175 -34.95 6.15 -0.62
C PRO A 175 -34.04 5.80 0.56
N ALA A 176 -33.88 6.76 1.49
CA ALA A 176 -32.87 6.69 2.55
C ALA A 176 -33.00 5.45 3.45
N ASP A 177 -34.23 5.03 3.76
CA ASP A 177 -34.53 3.83 4.55
C ASP A 177 -34.01 2.53 3.91
N VAL A 178 -34.19 2.39 2.59
CA VAL A 178 -33.66 1.25 1.83
C VAL A 178 -32.14 1.30 1.75
N VAL A 179 -31.58 2.50 1.55
CA VAL A 179 -30.12 2.67 1.48
C VAL A 179 -29.46 2.39 2.82
N GLU A 180 -30.00 2.89 3.92
CA GLU A 180 -29.41 2.75 5.26
C GLU A 180 -29.44 1.32 5.80
N SER A 181 -30.41 0.51 5.38
CA SER A 181 -30.53 -0.91 5.73
C SER A 181 -29.76 -1.85 4.79
N ALA A 182 -29.28 -1.35 3.65
CA ALA A 182 -28.49 -2.15 2.71
C ALA A 182 -27.13 -2.56 3.31
N PRO A 183 -26.46 -3.60 2.76
CA PRO A 183 -25.07 -3.89 3.11
C PRO A 183 -24.16 -2.67 2.93
N ALA A 184 -23.11 -2.60 3.73
CA ALA A 184 -22.08 -1.56 3.65
C ALA A 184 -20.83 -2.13 2.96
N LEU A 185 -20.11 -1.26 2.26
CA LEU A 185 -18.83 -1.58 1.64
C LEU A 185 -17.81 -0.52 2.05
N LEU A 186 -16.71 -0.95 2.65
CA LEU A 186 -15.53 -0.11 2.87
C LEU A 186 -14.55 -0.37 1.74
N VAL A 187 -14.10 0.68 1.07
CA VAL A 187 -12.99 0.62 0.11
C VAL A 187 -11.84 1.45 0.65
N ARG A 188 -10.69 0.82 0.80
CA ARG A 188 -9.49 1.42 1.38
C ARG A 188 -8.37 1.38 0.36
N ILE A 189 -7.87 2.56 0.03
CA ILE A 189 -6.70 2.72 -0.82
C ILE A 189 -5.54 3.12 0.05
N ARG A 190 -4.39 2.44 -0.08
CA ARG A 190 -3.13 2.80 0.59
C ARG A 190 -2.05 2.97 -0.46
N THR A 191 -1.24 4.01 -0.31
CA THR A 191 -0.08 4.26 -1.17
C THR A 191 1.07 4.78 -0.32
N ALA A 192 2.31 4.64 -0.83
CA ALA A 192 3.43 5.34 -0.22
C ALA A 192 3.22 6.88 -0.27
N ALA A 193 3.80 7.60 0.69
CA ALA A 193 3.63 9.05 0.80
C ALA A 193 3.99 9.77 -0.51
N GLY A 194 3.08 10.59 -1.03
CA GLY A 194 3.24 11.34 -2.27
C GLY A 194 3.14 10.50 -3.55
N GLN A 195 2.72 9.23 -3.46
CA GLN A 195 2.52 8.37 -4.64
C GLN A 195 1.06 8.29 -5.10
N PHE A 196 0.11 8.83 -4.34
CA PHE A 196 -1.31 8.73 -4.67
C PHE A 196 -1.64 9.28 -6.08
N GLU A 197 -1.06 10.42 -6.45
CA GLU A 197 -1.25 11.07 -7.76
C GLU A 197 -0.95 10.15 -8.95
N ARG A 198 -0.03 9.19 -8.77
CA ARG A 198 0.31 8.21 -9.81
C ARG A 198 -0.83 7.24 -10.12
N TYR A 199 -1.66 6.93 -9.12
CA TYR A 199 -2.72 5.94 -9.21
C TYR A 199 -4.11 6.57 -9.23
N GLU A 200 -4.20 7.91 -9.20
CA GLU A 200 -5.46 8.64 -9.04
C GLU A 200 -6.49 8.25 -10.12
N ASP A 201 -6.09 8.23 -11.38
CA ASP A 201 -6.98 7.89 -12.50
C ASP A 201 -7.51 6.45 -12.42
N GLU A 202 -6.63 5.50 -12.07
CA GLU A 202 -6.97 4.07 -11.95
C GLU A 202 -7.89 3.83 -10.75
N VAL A 203 -7.59 4.46 -9.61
CA VAL A 203 -8.41 4.40 -8.40
C VAL A 203 -9.78 5.05 -8.63
N ALA A 204 -9.81 6.22 -9.28
CA ALA A 204 -11.06 6.90 -9.60
C ALA A 204 -11.92 6.08 -10.57
N ALA A 205 -11.30 5.44 -11.58
CA ALA A 205 -11.99 4.54 -12.49
C ALA A 205 -12.56 3.32 -11.75
N PHE A 206 -11.76 2.68 -10.88
CA PHE A 206 -12.20 1.57 -10.04
C PHE A 206 -13.39 1.96 -9.18
N LEU A 207 -13.29 3.03 -8.40
CA LEU A 207 -14.35 3.48 -7.49
C LEU A 207 -15.64 3.83 -8.26
N ARG A 208 -15.52 4.48 -9.43
CA ARG A 208 -16.69 4.78 -10.28
C ARG A 208 -17.33 3.53 -10.86
N SER A 209 -16.58 2.45 -11.03
CA SER A 209 -17.09 1.21 -11.62
C SER A 209 -17.93 0.36 -10.67
N ILE A 210 -17.91 0.65 -9.37
CA ILE A 210 -18.62 -0.14 -8.34
C ILE A 210 -20.13 -0.11 -8.58
N LYS A 211 -20.73 -1.30 -8.59
CA LYS A 211 -22.17 -1.53 -8.78
C LYS A 211 -22.75 -2.33 -7.62
N PRO A 212 -23.97 -1.98 -7.15
CA PRO A 212 -24.67 -2.80 -6.18
C PRO A 212 -25.10 -4.13 -6.82
N GLY A 213 -25.25 -5.15 -5.99
CA GLY A 213 -25.89 -6.38 -6.42
C GLY A 213 -27.38 -6.20 -6.61
N THR A 214 -27.97 -7.09 -7.42
CA THR A 214 -29.43 -7.17 -7.50
C THR A 214 -29.93 -7.79 -6.20
N ALA A 215 -30.50 -6.97 -5.32
CA ALA A 215 -31.23 -7.44 -4.15
C ALA A 215 -32.22 -8.53 -4.61
N SER A 216 -32.03 -9.74 -4.12
CA SER A 216 -32.92 -10.88 -4.35
C SER A 216 -33.95 -10.97 -3.25
#